data_AF-A0A1C5VNC0-F1
#
_entry.id   AF-A0A1C5VNC0-F1
#
_cell.length_a   1.000
_cell.length_b   1.000
_cell.length_c   1.000
_cell.angle_alpha   90.00
_cell.angle_beta   90.00
_cell.angle_gamma   90.00
#
_symmetry.space_group_name_H-M   'P 1'
#
loop_
_entity.id
_entity.type
_entity.pdbx_description
1 polymer ?
#
loop_
_entity_poly.entity_id
_entity_poly.type
_entity_poly.pdbx_seq_one_letter_code
_entity_poly.pdbx_strand_id
1 'polypeptide(L)'
;MALKKKIIQEDGVITEYHRILYVSNTVNSHCSVAVISLASEEIRNKQLAGEIQQPYQKIVTYETEKFSDLSIKEAYEYLKTLLEFEGAEDVFEDKDNSV
;
A
#
# COMPACT_ATOMS: atom_id res chain seq x y z
N MET A 1 6.04 2.10 -6.62
CA MET A 1 4.67 2.60 -6.84
C MET A 1 3.94 2.59 -5.51
N ALA A 2 2.97 3.48 -5.35
CA ALA A 2 2.06 3.63 -4.23
C ALA A 2 0.71 4.14 -4.75
N LEU A 3 -0.33 4.03 -3.93
CA LEU A 3 -1.63 4.67 -4.13
C LEU A 3 -1.74 5.90 -3.22
N LYS A 4 -2.18 7.02 -3.79
CA LYS A 4 -2.49 8.24 -3.06
C LYS A 4 -4.00 8.38 -2.91
N LYS A 5 -4.47 8.28 -1.67
CA LYS A 5 -5.89 8.37 -1.31
C LYS A 5 -6.01 8.69 0.17
N LYS A 6 -6.83 9.68 0.53
CA LYS A 6 -7.10 9.92 1.95
C LYS A 6 -8.05 8.86 2.49
N ILE A 7 -7.61 8.13 3.50
CA ILE A 7 -8.38 7.11 4.22
C ILE A 7 -8.33 7.45 5.71
N ILE A 8 -9.51 7.51 6.34
CA ILE A 8 -9.65 7.69 7.79
C ILE A 8 -9.66 6.30 8.42
N GLN A 9 -8.64 6.01 9.22
CA GLN A 9 -8.53 4.74 9.92
C GLN A 9 -9.50 4.66 11.11
N GLU A 10 -9.75 3.46 11.62
CA GLU A 10 -10.66 3.23 12.75
C GLU A 10 -10.25 3.98 14.03
N ASP A 11 -8.95 4.24 14.21
CA ASP A 11 -8.38 5.01 15.31
C ASP A 11 -8.45 6.54 15.08
N GLY A 12 -9.05 6.97 13.97
CA GLY A 12 -9.18 8.38 13.58
C GLY A 12 -7.94 8.95 12.88
N VAL A 13 -6.85 8.19 12.74
CA VAL A 13 -5.66 8.66 12.02
C VAL A 13 -5.94 8.71 10.52
N ILE A 14 -5.52 9.80 9.87
CA ILE A 14 -5.61 9.93 8.42
C ILE A 14 -4.33 9.39 7.80
N THR A 15 -4.48 8.45 6.87
CA THR A 15 -3.40 7.96 6.00
C THR A 15 -3.67 8.38 4.57
N GLU A 16 -2.63 8.76 3.84
CA GLU A 16 -2.74 9.22 2.45
C GLU A 16 -1.88 8.42 1.47
N TYR A 17 -0.84 7.73 1.95
CA TYR A 17 0.16 7.08 1.12
C TYR A 17 0.20 5.58 1.38
N HIS A 18 -0.24 4.78 0.40
CA HIS A 18 -0.52 3.35 0.56
C HIS A 18 0.34 2.52 -0.38
N ARG A 19 1.02 1.50 0.14
CA ARG A 19 1.91 0.66 -0.66
C ARG A 19 1.68 -0.80 -0.38
N ILE A 20 1.86 -1.61 -1.40
CA ILE A 20 1.94 -3.04 -1.21
C ILE A 20 3.23 -3.36 -0.45
N LEU A 21 3.07 -3.95 0.74
CA LEU A 21 4.15 -4.50 1.56
C LEU A 21 4.56 -5.87 1.03
N TYR A 22 3.58 -6.74 0.77
CA TYR A 22 3.79 -8.03 0.12
C TYR A 22 2.54 -8.50 -0.61
N VAL A 23 2.74 -9.40 -1.57
CA VAL A 23 1.70 -10.24 -2.17
C VAL A 23 2.08 -11.69 -1.86
N SER A 24 1.16 -12.46 -1.31
CA SER A 24 1.35 -13.87 -0.99
C SER A 24 0.24 -14.70 -1.63
N ASN A 25 0.58 -15.85 -2.20
CA ASN A 25 -0.39 -16.77 -2.77
C ASN A 25 -0.56 -18.00 -1.86
N THR A 26 -1.78 -18.22 -1.39
CA THR A 26 -2.19 -19.47 -0.73
C THR A 26 -2.74 -20.40 -1.79
N VAL A 27 -1.94 -21.40 -2.17
CA VAL A 27 -2.25 -22.37 -3.24
C VAL A 27 -3.65 -22.96 -3.07
N ASN A 28 -4.43 -22.96 -4.16
CA ASN A 28 -5.82 -23.44 -4.22
C ASN A 28 -6.81 -22.70 -3.28
N SER A 29 -6.49 -21.49 -2.82
CA SER A 29 -7.35 -20.74 -1.91
C SER A 29 -7.53 -19.27 -2.31
N HIS A 30 -6.52 -18.43 -2.11
CA HIS A 30 -6.62 -16.98 -2.28
C HIS A 30 -5.23 -16.36 -2.43
N CYS A 31 -5.19 -15.12 -2.88
CA CYS A 31 -4.00 -14.29 -2.77
C CYS A 31 -4.22 -13.17 -1.75
N SER A 32 -3.23 -12.98 -0.88
CA SER A 32 -3.22 -11.93 0.15
C SER A 32 -2.36 -10.76 -0.33
N VAL A 33 -2.95 -9.56 -0.33
CA VAL A 33 -2.28 -8.30 -0.62
C VAL A 33 -2.19 -7.49 0.67
N ALA A 34 -1.01 -7.45 1.27
CA ALA A 34 -0.78 -6.61 2.45
C ALA A 34 -0.41 -5.20 2.03
N VAL A 35 -1.15 -4.21 2.54
CA VAL A 35 -0.96 -2.80 2.26
C VAL A 35 -0.48 -2.10 3.52
N ILE A 36 0.67 -1.44 3.42
CA ILE A 36 1.20 -0.53 4.43
C ILE A 36 0.77 0.90 4.09
N SER A 37 0.15 1.56 5.05
CA SER A 37 -0.41 2.91 4.92
C SER A 37 0.32 3.87 5.85
N LEU A 38 0.83 4.96 5.29
CA LEU A 38 1.53 6.03 5.98
C LEU A 38 0.66 7.29 6.01
N ALA A 39 0.91 8.15 6.99
CA ALA A 39 0.19 9.42 7.15
C ALA A 39 0.30 10.31 5.89
N SER A 40 1.48 10.34 5.25
CA SER A 40 1.72 11.08 4.02
C SER A 40 2.96 10.58 3.27
N GLU A 41 3.11 11.02 2.02
CA GLU A 41 4.33 10.82 1.22
C GLU A 41 5.57 11.49 1.87
N GLU A 42 5.38 12.63 2.53
CA GLU A 42 6.48 13.31 3.26
C GLU A 42 7.06 12.42 4.36
N ILE A 43 6.21 11.69 5.09
CA ILE A 43 6.65 10.74 6.12
C ILE A 43 7.45 9.59 5.48
N ARG A 44 7.08 9.14 4.28
CA ARG A 44 7.87 8.17 3.54
C ARG A 44 9.25 8.72 3.18
N ASN A 45 9.33 9.96 2.71
CA ASN A 45 10.60 10.58 2.34
C ASN A 45 11.51 10.76 3.56
N LYS A 46 10.97 11.18 4.71
CA LYS A 46 11.72 11.23 5.98
C LYS A 46 12.18 9.85 6.45
N GLN A 47 11.38 8.81 6.24
CA GLN A 47 11.78 7.44 6.52
C GLN A 47 12.94 6.98 5.64
N LEU A 48 12.91 7.29 4.33
CA LEU A 48 13.99 6.99 3.39
C LEU A 48 15.29 7.76 3.72
N ALA A 49 15.17 9.02 4.14
CA ALA A 49 16.29 9.84 4.58
C ALA A 49 16.87 9.44 5.96
N GLY A 50 16.25 8.48 6.66
CA GLY A 50 16.66 8.06 7.99
C GLY A 50 16.31 9.05 9.11
N GLU A 51 15.56 10.12 8.81
CA GLU A 51 15.12 11.12 9.78
C GLU A 51 14.07 10.55 10.76
N ILE A 52 13.30 9.56 10.30
CA ILE A 52 12.30 8.85 11.10
C ILE A 52 12.47 7.35 10.90
N GLN A 53 12.91 6.64 11.94
CA GLN A 53 13.08 5.18 11.87
C GLN A 53 11.75 4.43 11.81
N GLN A 54 10.77 4.82 12.64
CA GLN A 54 9.50 4.11 12.82
C GLN A 54 8.33 5.10 12.73
N PRO A 55 7.93 5.51 11.51
CA PRO A 55 6.74 6.31 11.35
C PRO A 55 5.47 5.52 11.74
N TYR A 56 4.38 6.23 12.02
CA TYR A 56 3.07 5.59 12.13
C TYR A 56 2.77 4.80 10.86
N GLN A 57 2.35 3.55 11.03
CA GLN A 57 2.04 2.61 9.96
C GLN A 57 0.77 1.87 10.32
N LYS A 58 -0.19 1.86 9.40
CA LYS A 58 -1.34 0.95 9.44
C LYS A 58 -1.15 -0.11 8.37
N ILE A 59 -1.18 -1.37 8.77
CA ILE A 59 -1.10 -2.51 7.85
C ILE A 59 -2.46 -3.19 7.80
N VAL A 60 -2.99 -3.36 6.59
CA VAL A 60 -4.25 -4.07 6.31
C VAL A 60 -3.99 -5.09 5.22
N THR A 61 -4.52 -6.30 5.39
CA THR A 61 -4.44 -7.36 4.38
C THR A 61 -5.77 -7.49 3.67
N TYR A 62 -5.73 -7.49 2.35
CA TYR A 62 -6.88 -7.71 1.48
C TYR A 62 -6.74 -9.06 0.80
N GLU A 63 -7.77 -9.88 0.90
CA GLU A 63 -7.80 -11.20 0.26
C GLU A 63 -8.54 -11.12 -1.07
N THR A 64 -7.99 -11.74 -2.11
CA THR A 64 -8.66 -11.92 -3.40
C THR A 64 -8.89 -13.39 -3.70
N GLU A 65 -10.05 -13.70 -4.26
CA GLU A 65 -10.43 -15.05 -4.71
C GLU A 65 -9.72 -15.46 -6.02
N LYS A 66 -8.86 -14.61 -6.59
CA LYS A 66 -8.06 -14.99 -7.76
C LYS A 66 -7.02 -16.04 -7.37
N PHE A 67 -7.12 -17.22 -8.00
CA PHE A 67 -6.22 -18.37 -7.79
C PHE A 67 -4.88 -18.27 -8.55
N SER A 68 -4.61 -17.17 -9.23
CA SER A 68 -3.40 -16.96 -10.03
C SER A 68 -2.43 -16.03 -9.31
N ASP A 69 -1.13 -16.29 -9.47
CA ASP A 69 -0.05 -15.40 -8.99
C ASP A 69 -0.29 -13.97 -9.47
N LEU A 70 -0.71 -13.07 -8.57
CA LEU A 70 -0.87 -11.66 -8.91
C LEU A 70 0.50 -11.01 -9.03
N SER A 71 0.76 -10.39 -10.18
CA SER A 71 1.85 -9.42 -10.29
C SER A 71 1.58 -8.21 -9.39
N ILE A 72 2.64 -7.49 -9.02
CA ILE A 72 2.53 -6.24 -8.23
C ILE A 72 1.57 -5.25 -8.91
N LYS A 73 1.61 -5.15 -10.25
CA LYS A 73 0.71 -4.27 -11.01
C LYS A 73 -0.75 -4.69 -10.86
N GLU A 74 -1.04 -5.97 -11.04
CA GLU A 74 -2.41 -6.50 -10.89
C GLU A 74 -2.93 -6.36 -9.47
N ALA A 75 -2.05 -6.46 -8.46
CA ALA A 75 -2.43 -6.22 -7.07
C ALA A 75 -2.81 -4.76 -6.83
N TYR A 76 -2.11 -3.78 -7.41
CA TYR A 76 -2.52 -2.37 -7.34
C TYR A 76 -3.85 -2.11 -8.07
N GLU A 77 -4.04 -2.69 -9.24
CA GLU A 77 -5.33 -2.59 -9.95
C GLU A 77 -6.47 -3.26 -9.18
N TYR A 78 -6.21 -4.39 -8.52
CA TYR A 78 -7.17 -5.01 -7.61
C TYR A 78 -7.56 -4.07 -6.46
N LEU A 79 -6.59 -3.43 -5.80
CA LEU A 79 -6.88 -2.50 -4.70
C LEU A 79 -7.81 -1.37 -5.15
N LYS A 80 -7.60 -0.79 -6.33
CA LYS A 80 -8.46 0.27 -6.90
C LYS A 80 -9.91 -0.17 -7.16
N THR A 81 -10.19 -1.48 -7.21
CA THR A 81 -11.57 -1.99 -7.30
C THR A 81 -12.32 -1.98 -5.97
N LEU A 82 -11.59 -1.85 -4.85
CA LEU A 82 -12.17 -1.76 -3.51
C LEU A 82 -12.67 -0.34 -3.26
N LEU A 83 -13.85 -0.21 -2.65
CA LEU A 83 -14.49 1.07 -2.33
C LEU A 83 -13.55 2.04 -1.60
N GLU A 84 -12.70 1.51 -0.72
CA GLU A 84 -11.76 2.30 0.09
C GLU A 84 -10.69 3.01 -0.76
N PHE A 85 -10.30 2.42 -1.89
CA PHE A 85 -9.30 2.96 -2.81
C PHE A 85 -9.91 3.51 -4.10
N GLU A 86 -11.23 3.66 -4.17
CA GLU A 86 -11.90 4.22 -5.35
C GLU A 86 -11.35 5.61 -5.66
N GLY A 87 -10.89 5.82 -6.91
CA GLY A 87 -10.29 7.09 -7.33
C GLY A 87 -8.91 7.37 -6.72
N ALA A 88 -8.21 6.36 -6.19
CA ALA A 88 -6.82 6.51 -5.79
C ALA A 88 -5.91 6.77 -7.00
N GLU A 89 -4.93 7.66 -6.82
CA GLU A 89 -3.96 8.03 -7.86
C GLU A 89 -2.66 7.22 -7.69
N ASP A 90 -2.04 6.83 -8.81
CA ASP A 90 -0.73 6.17 -8.76
C ASP A 90 0.38 7.19 -8.49
N VAL A 91 1.25 6.87 -7.53
CA VAL A 91 2.49 7.61 -7.24
C VAL A 91 3.68 6.70 -7.51
N PHE A 92 4.65 7.21 -8.26
CA PHE A 92 5.88 6.50 -8.58
C PHE A 92 7.02 7.10 -7.77
N GLU A 93 7.71 6.27 -6.99
CA GLU A 93 8.93 6.71 -6.29
C GLU A 93 10.07 6.79 -7.31
N ASP A 94 10.78 7.92 -7.35
CA ASP A 94 11.99 8.06 -8.16
C ASP A 94 13.08 7.11 -7.63
N LYS A 95 13.67 6.34 -8.55
CA LYS A 95 14.66 5.29 -8.23
C LYS A 95 16.02 5.83 -7.77
N ASP A 96 16.21 7.15 -7.73
CA ASP A 96 17.51 7.76 -7.40
C ASP A 96 17.73 8.01 -5.89
N ASN A 97 16.76 7.69 -5.03
CA ASN A 97 16.86 7.88 -3.58
C ASN A 97 17.21 6.60 -2.78
N SER A 98 17.66 5.54 -3.45
CA SER A 98 18.30 4.41 -2.76
C SER A 98 19.79 4.72 -2.55
N VAL A 99 20.12 5.30 -1.40
CA VAL A 99 21.49 5.33 -0.84
C VAL A 99 21.88 3.93 -0.38
#